data_AF-E6VMD5-F1
#
_entry.id   AF-E6VMD5-F1
#
_cell.length_a   1.000
_cell.length_b   1.000
_cell.length_c   1.000
_cell.angle_alpha   90.00
_cell.angle_beta   90.00
_cell.angle_gamma   90.00
#
_symmetry.space_group_name_H-M   'P 1'
#
loop_
_entity.id
_entity.type
_entity.pdbx_description
1 polymer ?
#
loop_
_entity_poly.entity_id
_entity_poly.type
_entity_poly.pdbx_seq_one_letter_code
_entity_poly.pdbx_strand_id
1 'polypeptide(L)'
;MRVAPHPSPLPARAGRGSALPTWHVHRTISPMNPDTLLSWQFWAVLSAVFAALTAIFAKVGVADINSDLATFIRTVVVLVALGGLLAATGKLVTDGPISGKTWLFLILSGLCTGASWLCYFRALKLGPASLVAPIDKLSVVLVVVFGVLFLGERPSGTEWIGIVLIAAGAVIIALK
;
A
#
# COMPACT_ATOMS: atom_id res chain seq x y z
N MET A 1 -1.46 12.44 -69.78
CA MET A 1 -1.43 13.67 -70.60
C MET A 1 -2.30 14.72 -69.89
N ARG A 2 -1.68 15.70 -69.21
CA ARG A 2 -2.26 16.90 -68.52
C ARG A 2 -3.31 16.59 -67.44
N VAL A 3 -3.36 17.28 -66.30
CA VAL A 3 -3.51 18.73 -66.10
C VAL A 3 -2.96 19.10 -64.70
N ALA A 4 -2.23 20.21 -64.63
CA ALA A 4 -1.76 20.85 -63.41
C ALA A 4 -2.69 22.04 -63.03
N PRO A 5 -2.37 22.84 -62.00
CA PRO A 5 -3.14 23.07 -60.77
C PRO A 5 -4.07 24.30 -60.84
N HIS A 6 -4.91 24.51 -59.81
CA HIS A 6 -5.55 25.83 -59.59
C HIS A 6 -5.25 26.34 -58.17
N PRO A 7 -4.80 27.60 -58.01
CA PRO A 7 -4.45 28.21 -56.72
C PRO A 7 -5.68 28.84 -56.05
N SER A 8 -5.58 29.07 -54.74
CA SER A 8 -6.49 29.98 -54.02
C SER A 8 -5.71 30.88 -53.04
N PRO A 9 -6.15 32.14 -52.84
CA PRO A 9 -5.35 33.22 -52.29
C PRO A 9 -5.56 33.43 -50.77
N LEU A 10 -4.55 33.99 -50.09
CA LEU A 10 -4.68 34.71 -48.80
C LEU A 10 -5.10 36.18 -49.08
N PRO A 11 -5.52 37.07 -48.13
CA PRO A 11 -5.33 37.08 -46.66
C PRO A 11 -6.46 37.72 -45.76
N ALA A 12 -6.24 37.67 -44.43
CA ALA A 12 -6.56 38.63 -43.33
C ALA A 12 -7.95 39.29 -43.15
N ARG A 13 -8.57 39.18 -41.95
CA ARG A 13 -8.55 40.21 -40.86
C ARG A 13 -9.41 39.86 -39.62
N ALA A 14 -8.81 40.09 -38.45
CA ALA A 14 -9.31 40.59 -37.15
C ALA A 14 -10.81 40.57 -36.77
N GLY A 15 -11.08 40.03 -35.58
CA GLY A 15 -12.26 40.32 -34.76
C GLY A 15 -11.98 40.04 -33.28
N ARG A 16 -11.70 41.09 -32.51
CA ARG A 16 -11.54 41.10 -31.04
C ARG A 16 -12.93 40.90 -30.40
N GLY A 17 -13.06 39.94 -29.49
CA GLY A 17 -14.27 39.74 -28.68
C GLY A 17 -13.90 39.17 -27.32
N SER A 18 -13.93 40.03 -26.30
CA SER A 18 -13.78 39.72 -24.89
C SER A 18 -14.95 38.86 -24.37
N ALA A 19 -14.65 37.70 -23.80
CA ALA A 19 -15.56 37.00 -22.88
C ALA A 19 -14.73 36.28 -21.80
N LEU A 20 -15.10 36.55 -20.55
CA LEU A 20 -14.43 36.16 -19.32
C LEU A 20 -14.38 34.63 -19.15
N PRO A 21 -13.37 34.05 -18.49
CA PRO A 21 -13.38 32.64 -18.13
C PRO A 21 -14.38 32.42 -16.97
N THR A 22 -15.58 31.93 -17.27
CA THR A 22 -16.50 31.41 -16.25
C THR A 22 -15.97 30.06 -15.78
N TRP A 23 -15.14 30.08 -14.74
CA TRP A 23 -14.81 28.89 -13.97
C TRP A 23 -16.10 28.40 -13.29
N HIS A 24 -16.81 27.48 -13.92
CA HIS A 24 -17.82 26.71 -13.20
C HIS A 24 -17.10 25.62 -12.41
N VAL A 25 -16.85 25.91 -11.13
CA VAL A 25 -16.52 24.89 -10.14
C VAL A 25 -17.80 24.07 -9.91
N HIS A 26 -18.05 23.11 -10.80
CA HIS A 26 -18.86 21.96 -10.45
C HIS A 26 -18.01 21.07 -9.56
N ARG A 27 -18.05 21.37 -8.25
CA ARG A 27 -17.74 20.39 -7.22
C ARG A 27 -18.92 19.43 -7.18
N THR A 28 -19.01 18.56 -8.19
CA THR A 28 -19.89 17.40 -8.16
C THR A 28 -19.48 16.60 -6.93
N ILE A 29 -20.33 16.65 -5.89
CA ILE A 29 -20.34 15.62 -4.86
C ILE A 29 -20.54 14.33 -5.64
N SER A 30 -19.47 13.56 -5.80
CA SER A 30 -19.54 12.28 -6.49
C SER A 30 -20.54 11.43 -5.72
N PRO A 31 -21.56 10.85 -6.37
CA PRO A 31 -22.43 9.87 -5.71
C PRO A 31 -21.53 8.78 -5.13
N MET A 32 -21.85 8.28 -3.93
CA MET A 32 -21.13 7.14 -3.34
C MET A 32 -21.19 5.99 -4.36
N ASN A 33 -20.05 5.71 -4.97
CA ASN A 33 -19.94 4.75 -6.04
C ASN A 33 -20.13 3.33 -5.44
N PRO A 34 -20.99 2.46 -6.00
CA PRO A 34 -21.11 1.07 -5.56
C PRO A 34 -19.80 0.26 -5.65
N ASP A 35 -18.77 0.81 -6.32
CA ASP A 35 -17.40 0.27 -6.34
C ASP A 35 -16.61 0.47 -5.03
N THR A 36 -17.22 0.98 -3.95
CA THR A 36 -16.54 1.10 -2.65
C THR A 36 -15.95 -0.22 -2.16
N LEU A 37 -16.49 -1.38 -2.54
CA LEU A 37 -15.93 -2.70 -2.22
C LEU A 37 -14.66 -3.06 -3.03
N LEU A 38 -14.45 -2.42 -4.19
CA LEU A 38 -13.30 -2.62 -5.08
C LEU A 38 -12.23 -1.53 -4.95
N SER A 39 -12.56 -0.44 -4.26
CA SER A 39 -11.66 0.66 -3.97
C SER A 39 -10.50 0.21 -3.07
N TRP A 40 -9.28 0.59 -3.44
CA TRP A 40 -8.07 0.25 -2.66
C TRP A 40 -8.14 0.76 -1.22
N GLN A 41 -8.86 1.86 -0.98
CA GLN A 41 -9.10 2.42 0.35
C GLN A 41 -9.87 1.43 1.23
N PHE A 42 -10.90 0.77 0.69
CA PHE A 42 -11.67 -0.23 1.43
C PHE A 42 -10.78 -1.41 1.84
N TRP A 43 -9.98 -1.94 0.92
CA TRP A 43 -9.03 -3.01 1.21
C TRP A 43 -7.95 -2.60 2.21
N ALA A 44 -7.49 -1.34 2.18
CA ALA A 44 -6.54 -0.81 3.14
C ALA A 44 -7.13 -0.71 4.55
N VAL A 45 -8.37 -0.23 4.69
CA VAL A 45 -9.09 -0.18 5.98
C VAL A 45 -9.32 -1.60 6.51
N LEU A 46 -9.75 -2.51 5.65
CA LEU A 46 -9.96 -3.91 6.02
C LEU A 46 -8.65 -4.56 6.48
N SER A 47 -7.53 -4.30 5.79
CA SER A 47 -6.18 -4.72 6.20
C SER A 47 -5.80 -4.16 7.58
N ALA A 48 -6.09 -2.88 7.85
CA ALA A 48 -5.82 -2.28 9.16
C ALA A 48 -6.61 -2.97 10.29
N VAL A 49 -7.87 -3.34 10.06
CA VAL A 49 -8.67 -4.12 11.01
C VAL A 49 -8.05 -5.49 11.26
N PHE A 50 -7.69 -6.23 10.22
CA PHE A 50 -7.04 -7.54 10.36
C PHE A 50 -5.67 -7.44 11.03
N ALA A 51 -4.91 -6.38 10.78
CA ALA A 51 -3.64 -6.10 11.43
C ALA A 51 -3.82 -5.84 12.93
N ALA A 52 -4.86 -5.09 13.33
CA ALA A 52 -5.19 -4.86 14.74
C ALA A 52 -5.59 -6.17 15.44
N LEU A 53 -6.51 -6.95 14.86
CA LEU A 53 -6.89 -8.27 15.39
C LEU A 53 -5.70 -9.21 15.49
N THR A 54 -4.83 -9.20 14.48
CA THR A 54 -3.57 -9.94 14.45
C THR A 54 -2.69 -9.61 15.65
N ALA A 55 -2.54 -8.33 16.00
CA ALA A 55 -1.72 -7.91 17.12
C ALA A 55 -2.28 -8.43 18.46
N ILE A 56 -3.60 -8.37 18.63
CA ILE A 56 -4.27 -8.86 19.85
C ILE A 56 -4.16 -10.37 19.96
N PHE A 57 -4.52 -11.12 18.91
CA PHE A 57 -4.41 -12.59 18.92
C PHE A 57 -2.98 -13.05 19.06
N ALA A 58 -2.01 -12.34 18.47
CA ALA A 58 -0.60 -12.64 18.65
C ALA A 58 -0.15 -12.43 20.10
N LYS A 59 -0.52 -11.30 20.72
CA LYS A 59 -0.19 -11.03 22.13
C LYS A 59 -0.72 -12.12 23.05
N VAL A 60 -1.96 -12.58 22.83
CA VAL A 60 -2.56 -13.69 23.57
C VAL A 60 -1.85 -15.01 23.26
N GLY A 61 -1.63 -15.31 21.98
CA GLY A 61 -1.05 -16.59 21.54
C GLY A 61 0.42 -16.79 21.92
N VAL A 62 1.21 -15.73 22.12
CA VAL A 62 2.62 -15.82 22.56
C VAL A 62 2.80 -15.79 24.08
N ALA A 63 1.71 -15.62 24.85
CA ALA A 63 1.78 -15.48 26.30
C ALA A 63 2.32 -16.76 26.96
N ASP A 64 1.78 -17.93 26.58
CA ASP A 64 2.05 -19.20 27.25
C ASP A 64 3.08 -20.08 26.52
N ILE A 65 3.52 -19.70 25.32
CA ILE A 65 4.48 -20.47 24.51
C ILE A 65 5.65 -19.61 24.01
N ASN A 66 6.68 -20.25 23.48
CA ASN A 66 7.78 -19.55 22.82
C ASN A 66 7.25 -18.75 21.61
N SER A 67 7.66 -17.48 21.47
CA SER A 67 7.23 -16.60 20.37
C SER A 67 7.60 -17.14 19.00
N ASP A 68 8.75 -17.79 18.87
CA ASP A 68 9.22 -18.35 17.61
C ASP A 68 8.34 -19.55 17.19
N LEU A 69 7.96 -20.39 18.17
CA LEU A 69 7.00 -21.49 17.95
C LEU A 69 5.60 -20.97 17.57
N ALA A 70 5.10 -19.96 18.27
CA ALA A 70 3.82 -19.32 17.94
C ALA A 70 3.83 -18.73 16.52
N THR A 71 4.95 -18.10 16.13
CA THR A 71 5.16 -17.54 14.79
C THR A 71 5.16 -18.64 13.74
N PHE A 72 5.83 -19.76 14.01
CA PHE A 72 5.86 -20.92 13.12
C PHE A 72 4.47 -21.54 12.94
N ILE A 73 3.71 -21.73 14.01
CA ILE A 73 2.33 -22.23 13.91
C ILE A 73 1.49 -21.28 13.06
N ARG A 74 1.63 -19.97 13.27
CA ARG A 74 0.93 -18.93 12.50
C ARG A 74 1.30 -18.99 11.00
N THR A 75 2.57 -19.16 10.65
CA THR A 75 2.99 -19.22 9.23
C THR A 75 2.44 -20.47 8.56
N VAL A 76 2.39 -21.61 9.25
CA VAL A 76 1.76 -22.84 8.73
C VAL A 76 0.27 -22.63 8.48
N VAL A 77 -0.46 -22.00 9.42
CA VAL A 77 -1.89 -21.69 9.23
C VAL A 77 -2.11 -20.79 8.02
N VAL A 78 -1.29 -19.73 7.86
CA VAL A 78 -1.37 -18.83 6.70
C VAL A 78 -1.05 -19.56 5.40
N LEU A 79 -0.04 -20.43 5.39
CA LEU A 79 0.34 -21.23 4.24
C LEU A 79 -0.78 -22.15 3.79
N VAL A 80 -1.41 -22.86 4.73
CA VAL A 80 -2.54 -23.77 4.43
C VAL A 80 -3.76 -22.97 3.94
N ALA A 81 -4.08 -21.84 4.57
CA ALA A 81 -5.21 -21.00 4.16
C ALA A 81 -5.01 -20.42 2.75
N LEU A 82 -3.83 -19.86 2.46
CA LEU A 82 -3.50 -19.33 1.13
C LEU A 82 -3.42 -20.45 0.08
N GLY A 83 -2.80 -21.58 0.43
CA GLY A 83 -2.73 -22.75 -0.44
C GLY A 83 -4.12 -23.30 -0.78
N GLY A 84 -5.01 -23.41 0.20
CA GLY A 84 -6.40 -23.81 0.01
C GLY A 84 -7.19 -22.83 -0.87
N LEU A 85 -7.00 -21.52 -0.67
CA LEU A 85 -7.61 -20.50 -1.53
C LEU A 85 -7.12 -20.59 -2.99
N LEU A 86 -5.81 -20.75 -3.19
CA LEU A 86 -5.24 -20.90 -4.53
C LEU A 86 -5.68 -22.20 -5.20
N ALA A 87 -5.79 -23.29 -4.43
CA ALA A 87 -6.32 -24.56 -4.89
C ALA A 87 -7.79 -24.42 -5.32
N ALA A 88 -8.63 -23.80 -4.48
CA ALA A 88 -10.05 -23.59 -4.76
C ALA A 88 -10.29 -22.64 -5.95
N THR A 89 -9.38 -21.69 -6.19
CA THR A 89 -9.47 -20.75 -7.32
C THR A 89 -8.76 -21.24 -8.58
N GLY A 90 -8.12 -22.42 -8.55
CA GLY A 90 -7.38 -22.99 -9.68
C GLY A 90 -6.10 -22.23 -10.05
N LYS A 91 -5.57 -21.39 -9.15
CA LYS A 91 -4.42 -20.48 -9.40
C LYS A 91 -3.09 -21.01 -8.84
N LEU A 92 -3.00 -22.31 -8.56
CA LEU A 92 -1.77 -22.93 -8.04
C LEU A 92 -0.66 -23.00 -9.09
N VAL A 93 -1.02 -23.06 -10.36
CA VAL A 93 -0.09 -23.13 -11.49
C VAL A 93 -0.20 -21.82 -12.26
N THR A 94 0.94 -21.25 -12.62
CA THR A 94 1.02 -20.11 -13.52
C THR A 94 1.28 -20.62 -14.94
N ASP A 95 0.74 -19.96 -15.95
CA ASP A 95 0.80 -20.42 -17.36
C ASP A 95 2.21 -20.27 -18.01
N GLY A 96 3.26 -20.01 -17.23
CA GLY A 96 4.61 -19.80 -17.75
C GLY A 96 5.71 -19.79 -16.69
N PRO A 97 6.99 -19.85 -17.08
CA PRO A 97 8.11 -19.88 -16.15
C PRO A 97 8.23 -18.56 -15.38
N ILE A 98 8.37 -18.66 -14.05
CA ILE A 98 8.65 -17.49 -13.19
C ILE A 98 10.10 -17.06 -13.41
N SER A 99 10.32 -15.79 -13.72
CA SER A 99 11.67 -15.22 -13.90
C SER A 99 12.52 -15.38 -12.64
N GLY A 100 13.82 -15.66 -12.81
CA GLY A 100 14.78 -15.76 -11.70
C GLY A 100 14.87 -14.48 -10.86
N LYS A 101 14.66 -13.30 -11.46
CA LYS A 101 14.56 -12.03 -10.74
C LYS A 101 13.34 -12.00 -9.82
N THR A 102 12.19 -12.44 -10.31
CA THR A 102 10.96 -12.52 -9.51
C THR A 102 11.15 -13.46 -8.33
N TRP A 103 11.74 -14.64 -8.55
CA TRP A 103 12.10 -15.56 -7.46
C TRP A 103 12.99 -14.91 -6.41
N LEU A 104 14.04 -14.22 -6.82
CA LEU A 104 14.96 -13.55 -5.89
C LEU A 104 14.23 -12.50 -5.03
N PHE A 105 13.43 -11.63 -5.64
CA PHE A 105 12.67 -10.62 -4.91
C PHE A 105 11.59 -11.22 -4.00
N LEU A 106 10.93 -12.30 -4.41
CA LEU A 106 9.95 -12.99 -3.57
C LEU A 106 10.59 -13.68 -2.37
N ILE A 107 11.73 -14.35 -2.56
CA ILE A 107 12.48 -14.97 -1.46
C ILE A 107 12.96 -13.89 -0.49
N LEU A 108 13.56 -12.81 -1.00
CA LEU A 108 14.07 -11.73 -0.16
C LEU A 108 12.94 -11.04 0.62
N SER A 109 11.81 -10.77 -0.04
CA SER A 109 10.61 -10.22 0.61
C SER A 109 10.05 -11.17 1.69
N GLY A 110 10.01 -12.48 1.40
CA GLY A 110 9.58 -13.50 2.36
C GLY A 110 10.49 -13.57 3.59
N LEU A 111 11.82 -13.51 3.39
CA LEU A 111 12.80 -13.46 4.48
C LEU A 111 12.62 -12.19 5.33
N CYS A 112 12.45 -11.03 4.69
CA CYS A 112 12.18 -9.77 5.39
C CYS A 112 10.88 -9.82 6.20
N THR A 113 9.82 -10.42 5.65
CA THR A 113 8.53 -10.61 6.33
C THR A 113 8.67 -11.53 7.54
N GLY A 114 9.36 -12.66 7.39
CA GLY A 114 9.63 -13.58 8.48
C GLY A 114 10.45 -12.95 9.60
N ALA A 115 11.53 -12.23 9.25
CA ALA A 115 12.35 -11.51 10.22
C ALA A 115 11.55 -10.42 10.95
N SER A 116 10.73 -9.66 10.23
CA SER A 116 9.82 -8.66 10.81
C SER A 116 8.88 -9.29 11.83
N TRP A 117 8.22 -10.40 11.50
CA TRP A 117 7.29 -11.07 12.42
C TRP A 117 7.99 -11.63 13.66
N LEU A 118 9.17 -12.24 13.52
CA LEU A 118 9.94 -12.73 14.67
C LEU A 118 10.26 -11.58 15.64
N CYS A 119 10.74 -10.45 15.12
CA CYS A 119 11.01 -9.26 15.94
C CYS A 119 9.71 -8.70 16.57
N TYR A 120 8.64 -8.58 15.79
CA TYR A 120 7.36 -8.03 16.25
C TYR A 120 6.72 -8.88 17.36
N PHE A 121 6.67 -10.21 17.19
CA PHE A 121 6.07 -11.10 18.18
C PHE A 121 6.93 -11.25 19.44
N ARG A 122 8.25 -11.16 19.32
CA ARG A 122 9.13 -11.03 20.49
C ARG A 122 8.87 -9.71 21.23
N ALA A 123 8.72 -8.59 20.53
CA ALA A 123 8.37 -7.31 21.14
C ALA A 123 6.99 -7.36 21.82
N LEU A 124 5.98 -7.96 21.18
CA LEU A 124 4.67 -8.20 21.80
C LEU A 124 4.75 -9.10 23.02
N LYS A 125 5.66 -10.06 23.09
CA LYS A 125 5.82 -10.87 24.30
C LYS A 125 6.37 -10.02 25.46
N LEU A 126 7.36 -9.16 25.19
CA LEU A 126 8.05 -8.36 26.19
C LEU A 126 7.28 -7.11 26.65
N GLY A 127 6.47 -6.52 25.78
CA GLY A 127 5.80 -5.24 26.03
C GLY A 127 4.28 -5.26 25.79
N PRO A 128 3.55 -4.21 26.20
CA PRO A 128 2.13 -4.09 25.91
C PRO A 128 1.89 -3.79 24.43
N ALA A 129 0.84 -4.40 23.86
CA ALA A 129 0.50 -4.23 22.44
C ALA A 129 0.23 -2.76 22.06
N SER A 130 -0.27 -1.95 23.02
CA SER A 130 -0.53 -0.52 22.83
C SER A 130 0.72 0.32 22.60
N LEU A 131 1.91 -0.14 23.03
CA LEU A 131 3.18 0.54 22.77
C LEU A 131 3.90 -0.04 21.55
N VAL A 132 3.83 -1.37 21.39
CA VAL A 132 4.50 -2.07 20.27
C VAL A 132 3.83 -1.75 18.93
N ALA A 133 2.51 -1.67 18.87
CA ALA A 133 1.79 -1.45 17.61
C ALA A 133 2.08 -0.07 16.97
N PRO A 134 2.09 1.06 17.70
CA PRO A 134 2.48 2.35 17.12
C PRO A 134 3.92 2.38 16.60
N ILE A 135 4.86 1.77 17.34
CA ILE A 135 6.28 1.67 16.91
C ILE A 135 6.37 0.86 15.61
N ASP A 136 5.64 -0.25 15.48
CA ASP A 136 5.55 -1.03 14.23
C ASP A 136 5.03 -0.18 13.06
N LYS A 137 4.11 0.76 13.30
CA LYS A 137 3.59 1.68 12.26
C LYS A 137 4.56 2.76 11.82
N LEU A 138 5.67 2.97 12.53
CA LEU A 138 6.79 3.76 12.01
C LEU A 138 7.42 3.14 10.77
N SER A 139 7.14 1.86 10.46
CA SER A 139 7.49 1.25 9.18
C SER A 139 7.01 2.06 7.97
N VAL A 140 5.89 2.78 8.07
CA VAL A 140 5.41 3.68 7.00
C VAL A 140 6.44 4.76 6.66
N VAL A 141 7.12 5.31 7.68
CA VAL A 141 8.19 6.30 7.48
C VAL A 141 9.35 5.65 6.71
N LEU A 142 9.76 4.46 7.12
CA LEU A 142 10.85 3.72 6.45
C LEU A 142 10.48 3.34 5.02
N VAL A 143 9.23 2.93 4.77
CA VAL A 143 8.73 2.63 3.42
C VAL A 143 8.86 3.83 2.52
N VAL A 144 8.47 5.02 2.97
CA VAL A 144 8.59 6.24 2.14
C VAL A 144 10.05 6.61 1.92
N VAL A 145 10.91 6.52 2.94
CA VAL A 145 12.34 6.76 2.80
C VAL A 145 12.96 5.79 1.78
N PHE A 146 12.63 4.50 1.86
CA PHE A 146 13.09 3.50 0.89
C PHE A 146 12.48 3.70 -0.51
N GLY A 147 11.22 4.13 -0.60
CA GLY A 147 10.57 4.50 -1.87
C GLY A 147 11.30 5.65 -2.56
N VAL A 148 11.68 6.68 -1.81
CA VAL A 148 12.48 7.80 -2.33
C VAL A 148 13.88 7.34 -2.75
N LEU A 149 14.57 6.55 -1.92
CA LEU A 149 15.96 6.16 -2.15
C LEU A 149 16.13 5.10 -3.25
N PHE A 150 15.28 4.09 -3.29
CA PHE A 150 15.44 2.93 -4.18
C PHE A 150 14.49 2.94 -5.37
N LEU A 151 13.27 3.48 -5.21
CA LEU A 151 12.26 3.52 -6.28
C LEU A 151 12.21 4.88 -6.98
N GLY A 152 12.85 5.91 -6.43
CA GLY A 152 12.85 7.26 -6.98
C GLY A 152 11.51 7.99 -6.84
N GLU A 153 10.66 7.54 -5.91
CA GLU A 153 9.37 8.18 -5.61
C GLU A 153 9.58 9.60 -5.08
N ARG A 154 8.67 10.51 -5.42
CA ARG A 154 8.72 11.92 -5.01
C ARG A 154 7.46 12.29 -4.23
N PRO A 155 7.43 12.04 -2.91
CA PRO A 155 6.32 12.44 -2.07
C PRO A 155 6.14 13.96 -2.10
N SER A 156 4.90 14.38 -2.26
CA SER A 156 4.48 15.77 -2.13
C SER A 156 4.73 16.32 -0.73
N GLY A 157 4.78 17.66 -0.60
CA GLY A 157 4.95 18.31 0.70
C GLY A 157 3.85 17.92 1.72
N THR A 158 2.63 17.69 1.24
CA THR A 158 1.50 17.22 2.07
C THR A 158 1.68 15.79 2.55
N GLU A 159 2.25 14.90 1.74
CA GLU A 159 2.55 13.52 2.17
C GLU A 159 3.62 13.51 3.25
N TRP A 160 4.67 14.34 3.12
CA TRP A 160 5.68 14.52 4.16
C TRP A 160 5.11 14.99 5.49
N ILE A 161 4.18 15.96 5.46
CA ILE A 161 3.49 16.42 6.68
C ILE A 161 2.71 15.27 7.33
N GLY A 162 1.98 14.47 6.54
CA GLY A 162 1.27 13.30 7.04
C GLY A 162 2.18 12.26 7.69
N ILE A 163 3.33 11.96 7.06
CA ILE A 163 4.33 11.02 7.57
C ILE A 163 4.91 11.51 8.90
N VAL A 164 5.29 12.79 8.98
CA VAL A 164 5.81 13.39 10.22
C VAL A 164 4.77 13.33 11.33
N LEU A 165 3.49 13.56 11.02
CA LEU A 165 2.42 13.50 12.01
C LEU A 165 2.19 12.07 12.53
N ILE A 166 2.22 11.07 11.65
CA ILE A 166 2.15 9.65 12.03
C ILE A 166 3.34 9.28 12.93
N ALA A 167 4.55 9.72 12.54
CA ALA A 167 5.76 9.48 13.31
C ALA A 167 5.70 10.10 14.71
N ALA A 168 5.32 11.39 14.79
CA ALA A 168 5.17 12.09 16.05
C ALA A 168 4.13 11.43 16.96
N GLY A 169 2.97 11.05 16.41
CA GLY A 169 1.93 10.35 17.16
C GLY A 169 2.40 9.02 17.73
N ALA A 170 3.11 8.21 16.93
CA ALA A 170 3.67 6.94 17.40
C ALA A 170 4.71 7.13 18.51
N VAL A 171 5.60 8.11 18.38
CA VAL A 171 6.62 8.42 19.39
C VAL A 171 5.99 8.90 20.70
N ILE A 172 4.99 9.79 20.63
CA ILE A 172 4.28 10.28 21.83
C ILE A 172 3.64 9.13 22.60
N ILE A 173 2.99 8.18 21.90
CA ILE A 173 2.39 7.01 22.55
C ILE A 173 3.48 6.12 23.18
N ALA A 174 4.61 5.95 22.51
CA ALA A 174 5.72 5.11 22.97
C ALA A 174 6.47 5.67 24.20
N LEU A 175 6.46 6.99 24.39
CA LEU A 175 7.16 7.69 25.49
C LEU A 175 6.33 7.81 26.79
N LYS A 176 5.15 7.19 26.84
CA LYS A 176 4.30 7.15 28.03
C LYS A 176 4.75 6.07 29.01
#